data_AF-A0A8T4L715-F1
#
_entry.id   AF-A0A8T4L715-F1
#
_cell.length_a   1.000
_cell.length_b   1.000
_cell.length_c   1.000
_cell.angle_alpha   90.00
_cell.angle_beta   90.00
_cell.angle_gamma   90.00
#
_symmetry.space_group_name_H-M   'P 1'
#
loop_
_entity.id
_entity.type
_entity.pdbx_description
1 polymer ?
#
loop_
_entity_poly.entity_id
_entity_poly.type
_entity_poly.pdbx_seq_one_letter_code
_entity_poly.pdbx_strand_id
1 'polypeptide(L)' 'MNIGESIQDFIESTKRILTVSKKPTATEYNEMAKVTGVGIVLIGVIGFIVLMVFALLKIGA' A
#
# COMPACT_ATOMS: atom_id res chain seq x y z
N MET A 1 19.17 -29.32 -13.97
CA MET A 1 18.15 -28.24 -13.90
C MET A 1 18.82 -26.97 -14.33
N ASN A 2 18.49 -26.46 -15.51
CA ASN A 2 19.02 -25.19 -16.00
C ASN A 2 18.20 -24.06 -15.36
N ILE A 3 18.87 -23.05 -14.79
CA ILE A 3 18.20 -21.93 -14.11
C ILE A 3 17.19 -21.20 -15.04
N GLY A 4 17.46 -21.23 -16.36
CA GLY A 4 16.60 -20.64 -17.38
C GLY A 4 15.24 -21.34 -17.52
N GLU A 5 15.19 -22.68 -17.40
CA GLU A 5 13.92 -23.43 -17.46
C GLU A 5 13.05 -23.13 -16.25
N SER A 6 13.63 -23.08 -15.04
CA SER A 6 12.91 -22.78 -13.81
C SER A 6 12.26 -21.39 -13.78
N ILE A 7 12.91 -20.38 -14.38
CA ILE A 7 12.35 -19.02 -14.47
C ILE A 7 11.20 -18.99 -15.48
N GLN A 8 11.34 -19.69 -16.61
CA GLN A 8 10.29 -19.76 -17.62
C GLN A 8 9.03 -20.43 -17.06
N ASP A 9 9.17 -21.56 -16.36
CA ASP A 9 8.08 -22.27 -15.70
C ASP A 9 7.39 -21.39 -14.62
N PHE A 10 8.16 -20.60 -13.88
CA PHE A 10 7.63 -19.68 -12.87
C PHE A 10 6.80 -18.53 -13.47
N ILE A 11 7.28 -17.95 -14.57
CA ILE A 11 6.57 -16.88 -15.29
C ILE A 11 5.25 -17.42 -15.87
N GLU A 12 5.28 -18.59 -16.49
CA GLU A 12 4.07 -19.23 -17.04
C GLU A 12 3.03 -19.53 -15.94
N SER A 13 3.49 -20.07 -14.81
CA SER A 13 2.65 -20.33 -13.65
C SER A 13 2.03 -19.05 -13.08
N THR A 14 2.83 -17.98 -12.95
CA THR A 14 2.38 -16.68 -12.45
C THR A 14 1.35 -16.02 -13.38
N LYS A 15 1.53 -16.16 -14.70
CA LYS A 15 0.59 -15.62 -15.70
C LYS A 15 -0.82 -16.21 -15.55
N ARG A 16 -0.93 -17.51 -15.27
CA ARG A 16 -2.23 -18.15 -15.01
C ARG A 16 -2.89 -17.57 -13.75
N ILE A 17 -2.12 -17.37 -12.68
CA ILE A 17 -2.62 -16.82 -11.42
C ILE A 17 -3.15 -15.39 -11.61
N LEU A 18 -2.41 -14.54 -12.31
CA LEU A 18 -2.83 -13.16 -12.62
C LEU A 18 -4.11 -13.12 -13.47
N THR A 19 -4.30 -14.10 -14.35
CA THR A 19 -5.51 -14.19 -15.20
C THR A 19 -6.74 -14.65 -14.41
N VAL A 20 -6.56 -15.55 -13.43
CA VAL A 20 -7.64 -16.04 -12.57
C VAL A 20 -7.99 -15.03 -11.46
N SER A 21 -7.05 -14.17 -11.09
CA SER A 21 -7.26 -13.15 -10.06
C SER A 21 -8.34 -12.15 -10.48
N LYS A 22 -9.24 -11.83 -9.56
CA LYS A 22 -10.30 -10.83 -9.77
C LYS A 22 -9.65 -9.44 -9.89
N LYS A 23 -9.72 -8.83 -11.07
CA LYS A 23 -9.38 -7.42 -11.24
C LYS A 23 -10.41 -6.57 -10.48
N PRO A 24 -10.00 -5.65 -9.60
CA PRO A 24 -10.92 -4.80 -8.86
C PRO A 24 -11.75 -3.95 -9.83
N THR A 25 -13.03 -3.80 -9.51
CA THR A 25 -13.92 -2.87 -10.19
C THR A 25 -13.64 -1.43 -9.75
N ALA A 26 -14.02 -0.44 -10.56
CA ALA A 26 -13.80 0.96 -10.22
C ALA A 26 -14.51 1.39 -8.92
N THR A 27 -15.63 0.75 -8.58
CA THR A 27 -16.35 0.97 -7.33
C THR A 27 -15.57 0.43 -6.13
N GLU A 28 -15.14 -0.84 -6.17
CA GLU A 28 -14.33 -1.46 -5.09
C GLU A 28 -13.03 -0.69 -4.85
N TYR A 29 -12.36 -0.26 -5.93
CA TYR A 29 -11.14 0.53 -5.82
C TYR A 29 -11.39 1.88 -5.12
N ASN A 30 -12.46 2.59 -5.50
CA ASN A 30 -12.78 3.88 -4.91
C ASN A 30 -13.19 3.76 -3.42
N GLU A 31 -13.89 2.70 -3.04
CA GLU A 31 -14.23 2.44 -1.64
C GLU A 31 -12.96 2.19 -0.81
N MET A 32 -12.08 1.31 -1.28
CA MET A 32 -10.79 1.05 -0.62
C MET A 32 -9.91 2.29 -0.55
N ALA A 33 -9.86 3.08 -1.63
CA ALA A 33 -9.07 4.31 -1.68
C ALA A 33 -9.60 5.37 -0.69
N LYS A 34 -10.91 5.51 -0.53
CA LYS A 34 -11.51 6.42 0.46
C LYS A 34 -11.17 6.00 1.88
N VAL A 35 -11.35 4.74 2.23
CA VAL A 35 -11.05 4.24 3.58
C VAL A 35 -9.56 4.39 3.90
N THR A 36 -8.69 4.01 2.97
CA THR A 36 -7.24 4.14 3.13
C THR A 36 -6.82 5.60 3.22
N GLY A 37 -7.39 6.47 2.37
CA GLY A 37 -7.12 7.91 2.39
C GLY A 37 -7.51 8.57 3.72
N VAL A 38 -8.66 8.18 4.28
CA VAL A 38 -9.07 8.64 5.62
C VAL A 38 -8.08 8.19 6.69
N GLY A 39 -7.60 6.94 6.62
CA GLY A 39 -6.57 6.43 7.54
C GLY A 39 -5.25 7.21 7.48
N ILE A 40 -4.76 7.51 6.26
CA ILE A 40 -3.53 8.29 6.05
C ILE A 40 -3.68 9.69 6.66
N VAL A 41 -4.82 10.36 6.40
CA VAL A 41 -5.08 11.69 6.96
C VAL A 41 -5.15 11.65 8.48
N LEU A 42 -5.83 10.67 9.07
CA LEU A 42 -5.93 10.51 10.51
C LEU A 42 -4.54 10.37 11.17
N ILE A 43 -3.72 9.44 10.67
CA ILE A 43 -2.38 9.20 11.22
C ILE A 43 -1.49 10.43 11.01
N GLY A 44 -1.56 11.06 9.83
CA GLY A 44 -0.82 12.27 9.52
C GLY A 44 -1.17 13.44 10.44
N VAL A 45 -2.46 13.65 10.72
CA VAL A 45 -2.93 14.70 11.65
C VAL A 45 -2.47 14.42 13.07
N ILE A 46 -2.54 13.17 13.54
CA ILE A 46 -2.06 12.81 14.88
C ILE A 46 -0.56 13.07 15.00
N GLY A 47 0.24 12.60 14.04
CA GLY A 47 1.69 12.86 14.01
C GLY A 47 2.02 14.36 13.93
N PHE A 48 1.24 15.12 13.15
CA PHE A 48 1.38 16.56 13.03
C PHE A 48 1.08 17.28 14.35
N ILE A 49 0.03 16.87 15.07
CA ILE A 49 -0.30 17.43 16.39
C ILE A 49 0.83 17.16 17.38
N VAL A 50 1.39 15.95 17.40
CA VAL A 50 2.54 15.61 18.26
C VAL A 50 3.72 16.53 17.93
N LEU A 51 4.08 16.66 16.66
CA LEU A 51 5.18 17.53 16.24
C LEU A 51 4.92 19.00 16.60
N MET A 52 3.69 19.48 16.44
CA MET A 52 3.31 20.85 16.80
C MET A 52 3.48 21.09 18.30
N VAL A 53 3.03 20.16 19.15
CA VAL A 53 3.18 20.27 20.61
C VAL A 53 4.66 20.29 21.00
N PHE A 54 5.48 19.42 20.42
CA PHE A 54 6.92 19.40 20.69
C PHE A 54 7.61 20.71 20.24
N ALA A 55 7.23 21.24 19.07
CA ALA A 55 7.75 22.49 18.56
C ALA A 55 7.35 23.71 19.43
N LEU A 56 6.09 23.76 19.89
CA LEU A 56 5.59 24.84 20.76
C LEU A 56 6.24 24.79 22.16
N LEU A 57 6.46 23.60 22.70
CA LEU A 57 7.12 23.42 23.99
C LEU A 57 8.64 23.60 23.91
N LYS A 58 9.21 23.85 22.71
CA LYS A 58 10.67 23.90 22.45
C LYS A 58 11.43 22.73 23.10
N ILE A 59 10.78 21.57 23.23
CA ILE A 59 11.41 20.34 23.69
C ILE A 59 12.32 19.89 22.55
N GLY A 60 13.57 20.33 22.57
CA GLY A 60 14.57 20.04 21.54
C GLY A 60 15.22 21.26 20.87
N ALA A 61 15.11 22.46 21.44
CA ALA A 61 16.01 23.59 21.14
C ALA A 61 16.95 23.85 22.34
#